data_AF-A0A1B6C9Q9-F1
#
_entry.id   AF-A0A1B6C9Q9-F1
#
_cell.length_a   1.000
_cell.length_b   1.000
_cell.length_c   1.000
_cell.angle_alpha   90.00
_cell.angle_beta   90.00
_cell.angle_gamma   90.00
#
_symmetry.space_group_name_H-M   'P 1'
#
loop_
_entity.id
_entity.type
_entity.pdbx_description
1 polymer ?
#
loop_
_entity_poly.entity_id
_entity_poly.type
_entity_poly.pdbx_seq_one_letter_code
_entity_poly.pdbx_strand_id
1 'polypeptide(L)'
;MITDIRTLCPLLNMARKIPNATTFYVVNQNREDNTDVGIDVEAILGRYQGTSTVTRQYVKAMRQLFFRFINFDTLSEGKNNKLLLIDRDAHVVNEYKNCDFWISRGIVPLYGKID
;
A
#
# COMPACT_ATOMS: atom_id res chain seq x y z
N MET A 1 3.22 -8.24 11.60
CA MET A 1 4.45 -9.04 11.78
C MET A 1 4.58 -10.19 10.78
N ILE A 2 3.68 -11.20 10.79
CA ILE A 2 3.75 -12.31 9.80
C ILE A 2 3.45 -11.84 8.38
N THR A 3 2.42 -11.00 8.21
CA THR A 3 2.05 -10.37 6.93
C THR A 3 3.18 -9.49 6.40
N ASP A 4 3.89 -8.77 7.28
CA ASP A 4 5.03 -7.94 6.89
C ASP A 4 6.11 -8.80 6.22
N ILE A 5 6.52 -9.90 6.87
CA ILE A 5 7.61 -10.76 6.39
C ILE A 5 7.21 -11.56 5.15
N ARG A 6 5.96 -12.06 5.10
CA ARG A 6 5.51 -12.97 4.03
C ARG A 6 5.03 -12.26 2.76
N THR A 7 4.42 -11.08 2.86
CA THR A 7 3.82 -10.42 1.69
C THR A 7 4.33 -9.00 1.50
N LEU A 8 4.12 -8.12 2.49
CA LEU A 8 4.33 -6.68 2.32
C LEU A 8 5.79 -6.32 2.02
N CYS A 9 6.71 -6.78 2.86
CA CYS A 9 8.12 -6.43 2.74
C CYS A 9 8.83 -7.08 1.55
N PRO A 10 8.56 -8.35 1.19
CA PRO A 10 9.02 -8.91 -0.08
C PRO A 10 8.60 -8.06 -1.28
N LEU A 11 7.33 -7.65 -1.35
CA LEU A 11 6.80 -6.83 -2.44
C LEU A 11 7.42 -5.43 -2.46
N LEU A 12 7.54 -4.77 -1.30
CA LEU A 12 8.18 -3.45 -1.20
C LEU A 12 9.67 -3.52 -1.58
N ASN A 13 10.39 -4.57 -1.15
CA ASN A 13 11.79 -4.80 -1.50
C ASN A 13 11.96 -5.03 -3.01
N MET A 14 11.03 -5.76 -3.63
CA MET A 14 11.01 -5.94 -5.09
C MET A 14 10.72 -4.61 -5.80
N ALA A 15 9.70 -3.86 -5.36
CA ALA A 15 9.32 -2.58 -5.96
C ALA A 15 10.48 -1.57 -5.96
N ARG A 16 11.24 -1.49 -4.85
CA ARG A 16 12.43 -0.63 -4.73
C ARG A 16 13.57 -0.98 -5.69
N LYS A 17 13.61 -2.22 -6.20
CA LYS A 17 14.65 -2.70 -7.13
C LYS A 17 14.28 -2.54 -8.60
N ILE A 18 13.00 -2.31 -8.91
CA ILE A 18 12.56 -2.11 -10.30
C ILE A 18 12.96 -0.70 -10.73
N PRO A 19 13.79 -0.53 -11.76
CA PRO A 19 14.14 0.79 -12.27
C PRO A 19 12.91 1.51 -12.80
N ASN A 20 12.78 2.81 -12.49
CA ASN A 20 11.63 3.63 -12.90
C ASN A 20 10.27 3.12 -12.41
N ALA A 21 10.25 2.28 -11.36
CA ALA A 21 9.02 1.74 -10.82
C ALA A 21 8.03 2.84 -10.45
N THR A 22 6.78 2.62 -10.85
CA THR A 22 5.65 3.41 -10.38
C THR A 22 5.56 3.33 -8.86
N THR A 23 5.05 4.38 -8.25
CA THR A 23 4.83 4.51 -6.80
C THR A 23 4.21 3.24 -6.19
N PHE A 24 4.78 2.73 -5.11
CA PHE A 24 4.22 1.61 -4.33
C PHE A 24 3.29 2.18 -3.26
N TYR A 25 2.20 1.50 -2.91
CA TYR A 25 1.31 1.93 -1.83
C TYR A 25 1.09 0.83 -0.79
N VAL A 26 0.82 1.25 0.44
CA VAL A 26 0.47 0.40 1.59
C VAL A 26 -0.80 0.95 2.20
N VAL A 27 -1.80 0.09 2.39
CA VAL A 27 -3.03 0.45 3.08
C VAL A 27 -2.87 0.15 4.57
N ASN A 28 -3.14 1.16 5.39
CA ASN A 28 -3.13 1.11 6.87
C ASN A 28 -4.51 1.41 7.46
N GLN A 29 -5.53 1.55 6.61
CA GLN A 29 -6.91 1.66 7.04
C GLN A 29 -7.39 0.29 7.55
N ASN A 30 -8.09 0.28 8.67
CA ASN A 30 -8.80 -0.90 9.16
C ASN A 30 -10.30 -0.73 8.93
N ARG A 31 -11.02 -1.86 8.79
CA ARG A 31 -12.47 -1.86 8.92
C ARG A 31 -12.80 -1.56 10.38
N GLU A 32 -13.92 -0.90 10.63
CA GLU A 32 -14.35 -0.48 11.97
C GLU A 32 -14.32 -1.66 12.99
N ASP A 33 -14.56 -2.89 12.51
CA ASP A 33 -14.63 -4.09 13.35
C ASP A 33 -13.56 -5.16 13.05
N ASN A 34 -12.71 -5.00 12.02
CA ASN A 34 -11.68 -6.01 11.70
C ASN A 34 -10.55 -5.48 10.79
N THR A 35 -9.37 -6.10 10.89
CA THR A 35 -8.30 -5.96 9.89
C THR A 35 -8.59 -6.93 8.75
N ASP A 36 -9.06 -6.41 7.62
CA ASP A 36 -9.52 -7.23 6.49
C ASP A 36 -8.55 -7.10 5.30
N VAL A 37 -8.28 -8.22 4.64
CA VAL A 37 -7.39 -8.25 3.47
C VAL A 37 -8.24 -7.94 2.25
N GLY A 38 -7.81 -6.96 1.44
CA GLY A 38 -8.50 -6.62 0.19
C GLY A 38 -9.51 -5.48 0.27
N ILE A 39 -9.54 -4.73 1.37
CA ILE A 39 -10.39 -3.52 1.50
C ILE A 39 -10.05 -2.45 0.45
N ASP A 40 -8.84 -2.45 -0.07
CA ASP A 40 -8.35 -1.64 -1.17
C ASP A 40 -9.01 -2.03 -2.49
N VAL A 41 -9.09 -3.32 -2.78
CA VAL A 41 -9.81 -3.87 -3.92
C VAL A 41 -11.30 -3.54 -3.82
N GLU A 42 -11.91 -3.73 -2.65
CA GLU A 42 -13.32 -3.38 -2.45
C GLU A 42 -13.58 -1.88 -2.63
N ALA A 43 -12.68 -1.01 -2.15
CA ALA A 43 -12.79 0.43 -2.33
C ALA A 43 -12.65 0.85 -3.80
N ILE A 44 -11.70 0.25 -4.53
CA ILE A 44 -11.51 0.49 -5.97
C ILE A 44 -12.74 0.04 -6.76
N LEU A 45 -13.28 -1.14 -6.45
CA LEU A 45 -14.43 -1.72 -7.14
C LEU A 45 -15.78 -1.16 -6.67
N GLY A 46 -15.80 -0.24 -5.70
CA GLY A 46 -17.01 0.38 -5.16
C GLY A 46 -17.89 -0.56 -4.32
N ARG A 47 -17.34 -1.67 -3.82
CA ARG A 47 -18.03 -2.61 -2.92
C ARG A 47 -17.93 -2.19 -1.46
N TYR A 48 -16.92 -1.40 -1.10
CA TYR A 48 -16.73 -0.91 0.25
C TYR A 48 -17.59 0.34 0.50
N GLN A 49 -18.67 0.18 1.27
CA GLN A 49 -19.55 1.29 1.67
C GLN A 49 -19.13 1.80 3.05
N GLY A 50 -18.44 2.94 3.08
CA GLY A 50 -18.02 3.57 4.33
C GLY A 50 -19.19 4.12 5.13
N THR A 51 -19.39 3.59 6.33
CA THR A 51 -20.36 4.05 7.33
C THR A 51 -19.88 5.33 7.99
N SER A 52 -18.63 5.36 8.49
CA SER A 52 -18.03 6.58 9.07
C SER A 52 -17.44 7.54 8.04
N THR A 53 -17.19 8.76 8.49
CA THR A 53 -16.52 9.83 7.71
C THR A 53 -15.11 9.42 7.28
N VAL A 54 -14.35 8.78 8.17
CA VAL A 54 -12.98 8.28 7.89
C VAL A 54 -13.00 7.26 6.77
N THR A 55 -13.92 6.29 6.85
CA THR A 55 -14.05 5.25 5.83
C THR A 55 -14.46 5.82 4.47
N ARG A 56 -15.33 6.84 4.45
CA ARG A 56 -15.70 7.54 3.20
C ARG A 56 -14.52 8.31 2.59
N GLN A 57 -13.68 8.94 3.42
CA GLN A 57 -12.47 9.61 2.96
C GLN A 57 -11.50 8.62 2.34
N TYR A 58 -11.26 7.48 2.99
CA TYR A 58 -10.46 6.40 2.46
C TYR A 58 -10.95 5.91 1.08
N VAL A 59 -12.25 5.60 0.95
CA VAL A 59 -12.83 5.16 -0.34
C VAL A 59 -12.64 6.23 -1.41
N LYS A 60 -12.83 7.50 -1.07
CA LYS A 60 -12.58 8.62 -1.98
C LYS A 60 -11.12 8.69 -2.41
N ALA A 61 -10.18 8.58 -1.47
CA ALA A 61 -8.74 8.60 -1.75
C ALA A 61 -8.32 7.45 -2.67
N MET A 62 -8.77 6.21 -2.39
CA MET A 62 -8.51 5.04 -3.22
C MET A 62 -9.02 5.20 -4.64
N ARG A 63 -10.25 5.69 -4.81
CA ARG A 63 -10.83 5.93 -6.14
C ARG A 63 -10.09 7.03 -6.90
N GLN A 64 -9.71 8.11 -6.22
CA GLN A 64 -8.93 9.18 -6.83
C GLN A 64 -7.57 8.67 -7.32
N LEU A 65 -6.86 7.87 -6.52
CA LEU A 65 -5.61 7.24 -6.90
C LEU A 65 -5.77 6.30 -8.09
N PHE A 66 -6.80 5.45 -8.07
CA PHE A 66 -7.08 4.52 -9.16
C PHE A 66 -7.36 5.23 -10.48
N PHE A 67 -8.24 6.23 -10.48
CA PHE A 67 -8.53 7.00 -11.69
C PHE A 67 -7.32 7.82 -12.15
N ARG A 68 -6.50 8.31 -11.23
CA ARG A 68 -5.24 8.98 -11.58
C ARG A 68 -4.30 8.03 -12.31
N PHE A 69 -4.11 6.82 -11.79
CA PHE A 69 -3.27 5.81 -12.42
C PHE A 69 -3.76 5.45 -13.83
N ILE A 70 -5.06 5.22 -14.01
CA ILE A 70 -5.64 4.94 -15.33
C ILE A 70 -5.39 6.08 -16.32
N ASN A 71 -5.57 7.33 -15.88
CA ASN A 71 -5.51 8.48 -16.77
C ASN A 71 -4.07 8.95 -17.08
N PHE A 72 -3.12 8.73 -16.16
CA PHE A 72 -1.79 9.33 -16.23
C PHE A 72 -0.64 8.34 -16.06
N ASP A 73 -0.92 7.04 -15.90
CA ASP A 73 0.07 5.99 -15.62
C ASP A 73 0.94 6.26 -14.37
N THR A 74 0.40 7.04 -13.42
CA THR A 74 1.07 7.39 -12.18
C THR A 74 0.09 7.60 -11.03
N LEU A 75 0.49 7.18 -9.82
CA LEU A 75 -0.27 7.38 -8.59
C LEU A 75 0.05 8.71 -7.89
N SER A 76 1.13 9.41 -8.26
CA SER A 76 1.55 10.63 -7.57
C SER A 76 2.19 11.66 -8.48
N GLU A 77 2.10 12.94 -8.12
CA GLU A 77 2.83 14.01 -8.78
C GLU A 77 4.31 13.99 -8.37
N GLY A 78 5.22 14.02 -9.36
CA GLY A 78 6.67 14.08 -9.16
C GLY A 78 7.42 12.78 -9.46
N LYS A 79 8.62 12.63 -8.88
CA LYS A 79 9.53 11.51 -9.15
C LYS A 79 8.90 10.15 -8.83
N ASN A 80 9.20 9.17 -9.67
CA ASN A 80 8.94 7.74 -9.49
C ASN A 80 9.70 7.20 -8.25
N ASN A 81 9.34 6.01 -7.76
CA ASN A 81 9.87 5.37 -6.53
C ASN A 81 9.42 5.99 -5.19
N LYS A 82 8.21 6.56 -5.11
CA LYS A 82 7.62 6.96 -3.83
C LYS A 82 6.91 5.78 -3.17
N LEU A 83 6.84 5.81 -1.84
CA LEU A 83 5.93 4.97 -1.07
C LEU A 83 4.74 5.82 -0.62
N LEU A 84 3.53 5.34 -0.86
CA LEU A 84 2.30 5.93 -0.34
C LEU A 84 1.81 5.10 0.85
N LEU A 85 1.54 5.75 1.97
CA LEU A 85 0.75 5.18 3.05
C LEU A 85 -0.66 5.72 2.91
N ILE A 86 -1.64 4.82 2.83
CA ILE A 86 -3.05 5.15 2.64
C ILE A 86 -3.83 4.76 3.89
N ASP A 87 -4.40 5.75 4.56
CA ASP A 87 -5.33 5.56 5.68
C ASP A 87 -6.67 6.20 5.35
N ARG A 88 -7.02 7.36 5.92
CA ARG A 88 -8.09 8.22 5.42
C ARG A 88 -7.71 8.93 4.13
N ASP A 89 -6.44 9.24 3.94
CA ASP A 89 -5.88 9.97 2.80
C ASP A 89 -4.56 9.32 2.34
N ALA A 90 -4.04 9.76 1.20
CA ALA A 90 -2.77 9.26 0.66
C ALA A 90 -1.60 10.16 1.05
N HIS A 91 -0.63 9.60 1.77
CA HIS A 91 0.55 10.31 2.25
C HIS A 91 1.83 9.73 1.67
N VAL A 92 2.69 10.58 1.11
CA VAL A 92 4.03 10.16 0.67
C VAL A 92 4.91 9.96 1.89
N VAL A 93 5.52 8.79 1.99
CA VAL A 93 6.50 8.44 3.01
C VAL A 93 7.78 7.97 2.34
N ASN A 94 8.93 8.19 2.99
CA ASN A 94 10.22 7.73 2.46
C ASN A 94 10.52 6.28 2.86
N GLU A 95 9.98 5.86 4.00
CA GLU A 95 10.36 4.64 4.70
C GLU A 95 9.13 3.94 5.25
N TYR A 96 9.25 2.62 5.39
CA TYR A 96 8.26 1.79 6.07
C TYR A 96 9.01 0.98 7.11
N LYS A 97 9.10 1.55 8.33
CA LYS A 97 9.97 1.09 9.41
C LYS A 97 9.95 -0.42 9.63
N ASN A 98 8.78 -1.04 9.57
CA ASN A 98 8.64 -2.48 9.74
C ASN A 98 9.43 -3.25 8.67
N CYS A 99 9.31 -2.86 7.40
CA CYS A 99 10.05 -3.52 6.32
C CYS A 99 11.52 -3.15 6.29
N ASP A 100 11.86 -1.89 6.59
CA ASP A 100 13.26 -1.46 6.66
C ASP A 100 14.01 -2.26 7.74
N PHE A 101 13.36 -2.57 8.86
CA PHE A 101 13.88 -3.47 9.88
C PHE A 101 14.14 -4.89 9.35
N TRP A 102 13.14 -5.55 8.75
CA TRP A 102 13.29 -6.93 8.28
C TRP A 102 14.29 -7.08 7.12
N ILE A 103 14.34 -6.08 6.23
CA ILE A 103 15.25 -6.04 5.09
C ILE A 103 16.70 -5.82 5.57
N SER A 104 16.93 -4.87 6.47
CA SER A 104 18.28 -4.58 7.00
C SER A 104 18.88 -5.76 7.77
N ARG A 105 18.04 -6.64 8.34
CA ARG A 105 18.45 -7.87 9.03
C ARG A 105 18.62 -9.07 8.10
N GLY A 106 18.41 -8.91 6.79
CA GLY A 106 18.54 -10.00 5.82
C GLY A 106 17.46 -11.09 5.91
N ILE A 107 16.36 -10.83 6.61
CA ILE A 107 15.25 -11.79 6.79
C ILE A 107 14.38 -11.82 5.53
N VAL A 108 14.06 -10.64 4.99
CA VAL A 108 13.32 -10.51 3.71
C VAL A 108 14.33 -10.27 2.58
N PRO A 109 14.26 -11.00 1.44
CA PRO A 109 13.14 -11.82 0.97
C PRO A 109 13.28 -13.33 1.22
N LEU A 110 14.33 -13.79 1.92
CA LEU A 110 14.67 -15.22 2.06
C LEU A 110 13.52 -16.09 2.59
N TYR A 111 12.76 -15.60 3.56
CA TYR A 111 11.65 -16.35 4.17
C TYR A 111 10.27 -16.07 3.54
N GLY A 112 10.20 -15.33 2.44
CA GLY A 112 8.93 -15.01 1.77
C GLY A 112 8.32 -16.19 1.00
N LYS A 113 9.13 -17.19 0.60
CA LYS A 113 8.72 -18.34 -0.24
C LYS A 113 8.85 -19.69 0.46
N ILE A 114 9.31 -19.74 1.71
CA ILE A 114 9.43 -21.01 2.44
C ILE A 114 8.06 -21.33 3.04
N ASP A 115 7.22 -22.01 2.24
CA ASP A 115 6.16 -22.93 2.65
C ASP A 115 6.23 -24.13 1.68
#